data_AF-A0A6G2FTL5-F1
#
_entry.id   AF-A0A6G2FTL5-F1
#
_cell.length_a   1.000
_cell.length_b   1.000
_cell.length_c   1.000
_cell.angle_alpha   90.00
_cell.angle_beta   90.00
_cell.angle_gamma   90.00
#
_symmetry.space_group_name_H-M   'P 1'
#
loop_
_entity.id
_entity.type
_entity.pdbx_description
1 polymer ?
#
loop_
_entity_poly.entity_id
_entity_poly.type
_entity_poly.pdbx_seq_one_letter_code
_entity_poly.pdbx_strand_id
1 'polypeptide(L)'
;MDAHVTVRDLLNFLAYCITGAKEESITEFDEDLKYYNLAFSGSGKIFTLLNEYFHPRDLTHPFIDSKLWADAEEEVSRRDEEDSEDEVDQRFIEKKRQFYFEDVAIKDYDARDLYHETNYSFHNQRNRDRSDESVKEDVIEMINSYFMPDSSKGSDLRVWLSHNYRSKSSLSLISRTEIPKRELNRRVPQLHPEISDAMDYNHDHHVLEYEGRDSTVRLRIDPDLSETLGALNGNIPYILRGREEEQQLLEFMEEIEYRESHDEDYGTVHIMDTETGELEILTVNDDRYQMERR
;
A
#
# COMPACT_ATOMS: atom_id res chain seq x y z
N MET A 1 9.82 -1.81 26.74
CA MET A 1 10.28 -0.41 26.59
C MET A 1 9.96 0.33 27.87
N ASP A 2 10.96 0.65 28.70
CA ASP A 2 10.79 1.42 29.95
C ASP A 2 11.08 2.91 29.70
N ALA A 3 10.29 3.55 28.85
CA ALA A 3 10.37 5.00 28.67
C ALA A 3 9.58 5.69 29.80
N HIS A 4 10.27 6.05 30.89
CA HIS A 4 9.64 6.78 31.99
C HIS A 4 9.49 8.28 31.63
N VAL A 5 8.27 8.67 31.28
CA VAL A 5 7.84 10.08 31.10
C VAL A 5 7.22 10.56 32.41
N THR A 6 7.63 11.72 32.92
CA THR A 6 7.04 12.29 34.14
C THR A 6 5.84 13.17 33.81
N VAL A 7 4.93 13.36 34.77
CA VAL A 7 3.80 14.31 34.63
C VAL A 7 4.28 15.73 34.33
N ARG A 8 5.45 16.11 34.86
CA ARG A 8 6.07 17.41 34.58
C ARG A 8 6.45 17.55 33.10
N ASP A 9 6.99 16.49 32.50
CA ASP A 9 7.35 16.51 31.07
C ASP A 9 6.11 16.70 30.20
N LEU A 10 5.00 16.04 30.57
CA LEU A 10 3.73 16.16 29.86
C LEU A 10 3.10 17.56 30.00
N LEU A 11 3.14 18.15 31.20
CA LEU A 11 2.67 19.52 31.41
C LEU A 11 3.52 20.54 30.65
N ASN A 12 4.84 20.36 30.61
CA ASN A 12 5.73 21.22 29.84
C ASN A 12 5.49 21.09 28.34
N PHE A 13 5.24 19.86 27.85
CA PHE A 13 4.88 19.61 26.45
C PHE A 13 3.59 20.34 26.06
N LEU A 14 2.52 20.18 26.84
CA LEU A 14 1.25 20.85 26.57
C LEU A 14 1.38 22.37 26.64
N ALA A 15 2.12 22.88 27.64
CA ALA A 15 2.40 24.31 27.74
C ALA A 15 3.14 24.82 26.51
N TYR A 16 4.12 24.07 26.00
CA TYR A 16 4.85 24.41 24.78
C TYR A 16 3.93 24.44 23.55
N CYS A 17 3.11 23.41 23.34
CA CYS A 17 2.20 23.36 22.19
C CYS A 17 1.18 24.50 22.18
N ILE A 18 0.70 24.93 23.35
CA ILE A 18 -0.30 26.01 23.46
C ILE A 18 0.35 27.40 23.32
N THR A 19 1.56 27.58 23.86
CA THR A 19 2.18 28.91 23.96
C THR A 19 3.24 29.18 22.89
N GLY A 20 3.75 28.14 22.22
CA GLY A 20 4.92 28.24 21.35
C GLY A 20 6.17 28.77 22.08
N ALA A 21 6.20 28.67 23.41
CA ALA A 21 7.17 29.34 24.28
C ALA A 21 7.22 30.88 24.13
N LYS A 22 6.14 31.52 23.66
CA LYS A 22 6.02 32.98 23.61
C LYS A 22 5.35 33.51 24.87
N GLU A 23 5.83 34.65 25.34
CA GLU A 23 5.33 35.32 26.56
C GLU A 23 3.97 36.01 26.32
N GLU A 24 3.65 36.35 25.07
CA GLU A 24 2.43 37.05 24.70
C GLU A 24 1.41 36.13 24.02
N SER A 25 0.13 36.30 24.36
CA SER A 25 -0.99 35.63 23.69
C SER A 25 -1.22 36.25 22.32
N ILE A 26 -0.43 35.81 21.35
CA ILE A 26 -0.67 36.08 19.93
C ILE A 26 -1.89 35.23 19.49
N THR A 27 -2.64 35.66 18.47
CA THR A 27 -3.79 34.88 17.95
C THR A 27 -3.71 34.63 16.45
N GLU A 28 -2.88 35.40 15.74
CA GLU A 28 -2.47 35.15 14.35
C GLU A 28 -1.02 34.69 14.38
N PHE A 29 -0.79 33.44 14.00
CA PHE A 29 0.54 32.85 13.98
C PHE A 29 0.79 32.20 12.62
N ASP A 30 2.05 32.19 12.20
CA ASP A 30 2.50 31.40 11.06
C ASP A 30 2.23 29.90 11.30
N GLU A 31 2.15 29.14 10.21
CA GLU A 31 1.82 27.72 10.21
C GLU A 31 2.73 26.90 11.15
N ASP A 32 4.02 27.25 11.22
CA ASP A 32 5.02 26.64 12.09
C ASP A 32 4.73 26.75 13.59
N LEU A 33 3.99 27.79 13.99
CA LEU A 33 3.69 28.09 15.39
C LEU A 33 2.34 27.52 15.83
N LYS A 34 1.64 26.81 14.95
CA LYS A 34 0.43 26.10 15.32
C LYS A 34 0.78 24.85 16.13
N TYR A 35 -0.09 24.51 17.08
CA TYR A 35 0.18 23.49 18.07
C TYR A 35 0.45 22.09 17.48
N TYR A 36 -0.16 21.75 16.34
CA TYR A 36 0.09 20.49 15.64
C TYR A 36 1.48 20.41 15.00
N ASN A 37 2.11 21.55 14.67
CA ASN A 37 3.50 21.61 14.23
C ASN A 37 4.47 21.69 15.42
N LEU A 38 4.11 22.48 16.45
CA LEU A 38 4.89 22.57 17.70
C LEU A 38 5.04 21.23 18.42
N ALA A 39 4.06 20.33 18.28
CA ALA A 39 4.14 18.98 18.83
C ALA A 39 5.35 18.17 18.34
N PHE A 40 5.94 18.54 17.19
CA PHE A 40 7.05 17.82 16.55
C PHE A 40 8.36 18.61 16.49
N SER A 41 8.35 19.92 16.75
CA SER A 41 9.54 20.79 16.63
C SER A 41 10.31 21.03 17.94
N GLY A 42 9.77 20.56 19.07
CA GLY A 42 10.39 20.75 20.38
C GLY A 42 11.53 19.76 20.70
N SER A 43 12.11 19.92 21.90
CA SER A 43 13.17 19.04 22.41
C SER A 43 12.77 18.41 23.76
N GLY A 44 13.12 17.14 23.94
CA GLY A 44 12.81 16.37 25.15
C GLY A 44 12.24 14.99 24.83
N LYS A 45 12.08 14.16 25.86
CA LYS A 45 11.71 12.75 25.69
C LYS A 45 10.38 12.53 24.97
N ILE A 46 9.38 13.37 25.25
CA ILE A 46 8.07 13.26 24.59
C ILE A 46 8.18 13.58 23.10
N PHE A 47 8.93 14.61 22.73
CA PHE A 47 9.18 14.95 21.32
C PHE A 47 9.97 13.87 20.60
N THR A 48 10.95 13.23 21.26
CA THR A 48 11.65 12.06 20.70
C THR A 48 10.69 10.91 20.45
N LEU A 49 9.86 10.55 21.44
CA LEU A 49 8.88 9.47 21.28
C LEU A 49 7.84 9.79 20.19
N LEU A 50 7.37 11.03 20.10
CA LEU A 50 6.44 11.44 19.04
C LEU A 50 7.09 11.37 17.65
N ASN A 51 8.32 11.84 17.50
CA ASN A 51 9.02 11.75 16.22
C ASN A 51 9.48 10.31 15.87
N GLU A 52 9.62 9.42 16.84
CA GLU A 52 10.04 8.03 16.60
C GLU A 52 8.87 7.10 16.29
N TYR A 53 7.72 7.29 16.93
CA TYR A 53 6.56 6.39 16.81
C TYR A 53 5.36 6.99 16.09
N PHE A 54 5.30 8.31 15.97
CA PHE A 54 4.15 9.02 15.41
C PHE A 54 4.56 10.05 14.35
N HIS A 55 5.70 9.83 13.68
CA HIS A 55 6.11 10.73 12.61
C HIS A 55 5.06 10.69 11.50
N PRO A 56 4.62 11.84 10.96
CA PRO A 56 3.60 11.88 9.92
C PRO A 56 3.96 11.09 8.65
N ARG A 57 5.25 10.87 8.37
CA ARG A 57 5.66 10.02 7.24
C ARG A 57 5.43 8.53 7.48
N ASP A 58 5.53 8.08 8.73
CA ASP A 58 5.46 6.66 9.07
C ASP A 58 4.01 6.21 9.29
N LEU A 59 3.11 7.15 9.59
CA LEU A 59 1.69 6.90 9.78
C LEU A 59 0.94 7.07 8.47
N THR A 60 0.97 6.08 7.59
CA THR A 60 0.34 6.17 6.27
C THR A 60 -1.13 5.78 6.32
N HIS A 61 -2.00 6.68 5.83
CA HIS A 61 -3.37 6.31 5.49
C HIS A 61 -3.62 6.69 4.02
N PRO A 62 -3.57 5.72 3.08
CA PRO A 62 -3.60 5.94 1.64
C PRO A 62 -4.55 7.03 1.14
N PHE A 63 -5.82 6.98 1.56
CA PHE A 63 -6.85 7.91 1.09
C PHE A 63 -6.68 9.33 1.65
N ILE A 64 -6.22 9.43 2.89
CA ILE A 64 -6.02 10.71 3.56
C ILE A 64 -4.75 11.33 2.98
N ASP A 65 -3.69 10.53 2.88
CA ASP A 65 -2.41 10.96 2.34
C ASP A 65 -2.53 11.44 0.90
N SER A 66 -3.24 10.69 0.04
CA SER A 66 -3.47 11.11 -1.35
C SER A 66 -4.23 12.42 -1.45
N LYS A 67 -5.26 12.63 -0.62
CA LYS A 67 -6.03 13.87 -0.60
C LYS A 67 -5.17 15.04 -0.12
N LEU A 68 -4.48 14.86 1.01
CA LEU A 68 -3.64 15.91 1.60
C LEU A 68 -2.45 16.26 0.69
N TRP A 69 -1.91 15.28 -0.05
CA TRP A 69 -0.87 15.48 -1.03
C TRP A 69 -1.37 16.29 -2.23
N ALA A 70 -2.53 15.95 -2.79
CA ALA A 70 -3.15 16.73 -3.86
C ALA A 70 -3.43 18.17 -3.41
N ASP A 71 -3.95 18.36 -2.20
CA ASP A 71 -4.19 19.68 -1.61
C ASP A 71 -2.85 20.46 -1.43
N ALA A 72 -1.75 19.77 -1.11
CA ALA A 72 -0.43 20.39 -1.00
C ALA A 72 0.12 20.80 -2.38
N GLU A 73 -0.03 19.96 -3.39
CA GLU A 73 0.37 20.27 -4.77
C GLU A 73 -0.38 21.48 -5.36
N GLU A 74 -1.67 21.63 -5.04
CA GLU A 74 -2.46 22.78 -5.50
C GLU A 74 -2.01 24.11 -4.86
N GLU A 75 -1.52 24.07 -3.63
CA GLU A 75 -1.06 25.25 -2.89
C GLU A 75 0.35 25.70 -3.30
N VAL A 76 1.21 24.76 -3.71
CA VAL A 76 2.58 25.07 -4.16
C VAL A 76 2.58 25.52 -5.63
N SER A 77 3.13 26.71 -5.88
CA SER A 77 3.20 27.26 -7.24
C SER A 77 4.28 26.55 -8.05
N ARG A 78 3.90 25.78 -9.08
CA ARG A 78 4.79 25.06 -10.01
C ARG A 78 5.60 25.99 -10.94
N ARG A 79 6.41 26.89 -10.38
CA ARG A 79 7.25 27.80 -11.17
C ARG A 79 8.63 27.23 -11.50
N ASP A 80 9.16 26.32 -10.68
CA ASP A 80 10.40 25.58 -10.91
C ASP A 80 10.24 24.13 -10.38
N GLU A 81 10.52 23.11 -11.21
CA GLU A 81 10.17 21.70 -10.94
C GLU A 81 10.99 21.09 -9.77
N GLU A 82 12.28 21.41 -9.64
CA GLU A 82 13.17 20.85 -8.61
C GLU A 82 12.93 21.41 -7.19
N ASP A 83 12.65 22.71 -7.06
CA ASP A 83 12.36 23.33 -5.74
C ASP A 83 10.92 23.05 -5.27
N SER A 84 10.04 22.58 -6.18
CA SER A 84 8.62 22.35 -5.86
C SER A 84 8.34 21.06 -5.11
N GLU A 85 9.14 20.00 -5.28
CA GLU A 85 8.90 18.72 -4.61
C GLU A 85 9.14 18.81 -3.09
N ASP A 86 10.25 19.41 -2.68
CA ASP A 86 10.57 19.61 -1.25
C ASP A 86 9.54 20.53 -0.56
N GLU A 87 9.03 21.54 -1.29
CA GLU A 87 8.00 22.44 -0.76
C GLU A 87 6.63 21.73 -0.64
N VAL A 88 6.26 20.89 -1.62
CA VAL A 88 5.04 20.07 -1.56
C VAL A 88 5.11 19.07 -0.41
N ASP A 89 6.25 18.40 -0.22
CA ASP A 89 6.42 17.43 0.85
C ASP A 89 6.32 18.09 2.25
N GLN A 90 6.92 19.27 2.42
CA GLN A 90 6.80 20.03 3.66
C GLN A 90 5.35 20.43 3.94
N ARG A 91 4.62 20.89 2.91
CA ARG A 91 3.19 21.25 3.01
C ARG A 91 2.30 20.05 3.31
N PHE A 92 2.61 18.91 2.71
CA PHE A 92 1.94 17.66 2.99
C PHE A 92 2.09 17.26 4.46
N ILE A 93 3.30 17.34 5.02
CA ILE A 93 3.56 17.02 6.43
C ILE A 93 2.76 17.95 7.36
N GLU A 94 2.70 19.24 7.07
CA GLU A 94 1.93 20.22 7.85
C GLU A 94 0.43 19.91 7.83
N LYS A 95 -0.13 19.65 6.65
CA LYS A 95 -1.54 19.27 6.49
C LYS A 95 -1.86 17.95 7.18
N LYS A 96 -0.94 16.99 7.14
CA LYS A 96 -1.11 15.70 7.80
C LYS A 96 -1.09 15.82 9.32
N ARG A 97 -0.21 16.67 9.86
CA ARG A 97 -0.25 17.04 11.28
C ARG A 97 -1.56 17.72 11.62
N GLN A 98 -2.00 18.71 10.84
CA GLN A 98 -3.28 19.37 11.09
C GLN A 98 -4.43 18.37 11.10
N PHE A 99 -4.45 17.44 10.14
CA PHE A 99 -5.47 16.40 10.04
C PHE A 99 -5.59 15.58 11.34
N TYR A 100 -4.47 15.14 11.93
CA TYR A 100 -4.49 14.35 13.16
C TYR A 100 -5.06 15.07 14.39
N PHE A 101 -4.99 16.39 14.42
CA PHE A 101 -5.41 17.18 15.58
C PHE A 101 -6.78 17.84 15.39
N GLU A 102 -7.12 18.24 14.16
CA GLU A 102 -8.24 19.16 13.89
C GLU A 102 -9.36 18.56 13.05
N ASP A 103 -9.07 17.60 12.17
CA ASP A 103 -10.07 17.18 11.20
C ASP A 103 -11.23 16.45 11.89
N VAL A 104 -12.46 16.88 11.63
CA VAL A 104 -13.66 16.26 12.20
C VAL A 104 -13.85 14.84 11.66
N ALA A 105 -13.41 14.58 10.42
CA ALA A 105 -13.45 13.28 9.78
C ALA A 105 -12.56 12.27 10.51
N ILE A 106 -11.59 12.70 11.33
CA ILE A 106 -10.79 11.78 12.17
C ILE A 106 -11.68 10.92 13.08
N LYS A 107 -12.87 11.40 13.44
CA LYS A 107 -13.82 10.67 14.29
C LYS A 107 -14.50 9.52 13.55
N ASP A 108 -14.50 9.55 12.23
CA ASP A 108 -15.05 8.50 11.38
C ASP A 108 -14.04 7.35 11.17
N TYR A 109 -12.78 7.55 11.59
CA TYR A 109 -11.73 6.54 11.58
C TYR A 109 -11.40 6.11 13.01
N ASP A 110 -11.29 4.81 13.27
CA ASP A 110 -10.81 4.36 14.58
C ASP A 110 -9.30 4.70 14.71
N ALA A 111 -8.79 4.81 15.94
CA ALA A 111 -7.35 4.93 16.19
C ALA A 111 -6.57 3.66 15.79
N ARG A 112 -7.22 2.70 15.14
CA ARG A 112 -6.61 1.53 14.50
C ARG A 112 -6.60 1.64 12.99
N ASP A 113 -7.54 2.40 12.43
CA ASP A 113 -7.64 2.70 11.01
C ASP A 113 -6.67 3.83 10.65
N LEU A 114 -6.53 4.85 11.51
CA LEU A 114 -5.57 5.97 11.31
C LEU A 114 -4.11 5.58 11.51
N TYR A 115 -3.89 4.58 12.36
CA TYR A 115 -2.58 4.13 12.80
C TYR A 115 -2.31 2.75 12.24
N HIS A 116 -2.74 2.50 10.99
CA HIS A 116 -2.52 1.25 10.31
C HIS A 116 -1.15 0.70 10.71
N GLU A 117 -1.16 -0.39 11.49
CA GLU A 117 -0.23 -1.46 11.17
C GLU A 117 -0.59 -1.72 9.70
N THR A 118 0.20 -1.20 8.76
CA THR A 118 -0.02 -1.41 7.32
C THR A 118 -0.03 -2.90 6.97
N ASN A 119 0.42 -3.70 7.94
CA ASN A 119 0.37 -5.14 8.00
C ASN A 119 -0.86 -5.72 8.69
N TYR A 120 -1.92 -4.97 9.01
CA TYR A 120 -3.09 -5.51 9.70
C TYR A 120 -3.77 -6.56 8.84
N SER A 121 -3.89 -6.38 7.52
CA SER A 121 -4.40 -7.42 6.61
C SER A 121 -3.56 -8.70 6.73
N PHE A 122 -2.24 -8.57 6.64
CA PHE A 122 -1.27 -9.66 6.79
C PHE A 122 -1.32 -10.33 8.18
N HIS A 123 -1.29 -9.55 9.25
CA HIS A 123 -1.37 -10.00 10.64
C HIS A 123 -2.73 -10.60 10.95
N ASN A 124 -3.81 -10.12 10.35
CA ASN A 124 -5.15 -10.67 10.49
C ASN A 124 -5.30 -11.99 9.71
N GLN A 125 -4.68 -12.09 8.52
CA GLN A 125 -4.55 -13.35 7.77
C GLN A 125 -3.66 -14.37 8.51
N ARG A 126 -2.65 -13.91 9.25
CA ARG A 126 -1.78 -14.74 10.10
C ARG A 126 -2.47 -15.20 11.39
N ASN A 127 -3.10 -14.28 12.11
CA ASN A 127 -3.46 -14.46 13.52
C ASN A 127 -4.90 -14.98 13.70
N ARG A 128 -5.77 -14.92 12.69
CA ARG A 128 -7.13 -15.47 12.79
C ARG A 128 -7.15 -16.96 12.45
N ASP A 129 -7.96 -17.72 13.19
CA ASP A 129 -8.28 -19.12 12.91
C ASP A 129 -9.22 -19.20 11.68
N ARG A 130 -8.63 -19.00 10.50
CA ARG A 130 -9.30 -19.05 9.19
C ARG A 130 -8.79 -20.25 8.41
N SER A 131 -9.63 -20.80 7.55
CA SER A 131 -9.20 -21.83 6.62
C SER A 131 -8.18 -21.28 5.63
N ASP A 132 -7.20 -22.11 5.24
CA ASP A 132 -6.19 -21.77 4.24
C ASP A 132 -6.81 -21.28 2.92
N GLU A 133 -7.92 -21.88 2.50
CA GLU A 133 -8.66 -21.48 1.32
C GLU A 133 -9.21 -20.06 1.41
N SER A 134 -9.73 -19.66 2.58
CA SER A 134 -10.28 -18.31 2.75
C SER A 134 -9.19 -17.24 2.70
N VAL A 135 -8.00 -17.54 3.22
CA VAL A 135 -6.86 -16.62 3.12
C VAL A 135 -6.30 -16.59 1.69
N LYS A 136 -6.27 -17.74 1.00
CA LYS A 136 -5.86 -17.80 -0.41
C LYS A 136 -6.77 -16.95 -1.29
N GLU A 137 -8.09 -17.01 -1.09
CA GLU A 137 -9.04 -16.18 -1.84
C GLU A 137 -8.85 -14.68 -1.58
N ASP A 138 -8.58 -14.29 -0.33
CA ASP A 138 -8.27 -12.88 0.00
C ASP A 138 -6.98 -12.41 -0.67
N VAL A 139 -5.95 -13.26 -0.72
CA VAL A 139 -4.67 -12.95 -1.40
C VAL A 139 -4.88 -12.79 -2.91
N ILE A 140 -5.63 -13.70 -3.54
CA ILE A 140 -5.93 -13.61 -4.99
C ILE A 140 -6.73 -12.34 -5.29
N GLU A 141 -7.73 -12.02 -4.47
CA GLU A 141 -8.49 -10.77 -4.60
C GLU A 141 -7.57 -9.56 -4.46
N MET A 142 -6.68 -9.52 -3.46
CA MET A 142 -5.73 -8.43 -3.29
C MET A 142 -4.83 -8.24 -4.52
N ILE A 143 -4.32 -9.33 -5.09
CA ILE A 143 -3.50 -9.29 -6.33
C ILE A 143 -4.33 -8.82 -7.52
N ASN A 144 -5.54 -9.35 -7.71
CA ASN A 144 -6.39 -8.94 -8.83
C ASN A 144 -6.81 -7.47 -8.70
N SER A 145 -7.16 -7.03 -7.50
CA SER A 145 -7.49 -5.64 -7.18
C SER A 145 -6.30 -4.71 -7.31
N TYR A 146 -5.07 -5.24 -7.27
CA TYR A 146 -3.87 -4.42 -7.53
C TYR A 146 -3.90 -3.82 -8.94
N PHE A 147 -4.33 -4.62 -9.91
CA PHE A 147 -4.41 -4.17 -11.28
C PHE A 147 -5.81 -3.62 -11.59
N MET A 148 -6.87 -4.26 -11.13
CA MET A 148 -8.25 -3.92 -11.47
C MET A 148 -9.11 -3.64 -10.22
N PRO A 149 -9.34 -2.37 -9.83
CA PRO A 149 -9.93 -1.98 -8.54
C PRO A 149 -11.35 -2.50 -8.17
N ASP A 150 -12.01 -3.30 -9.01
CA ASP A 150 -13.34 -3.88 -8.75
C ASP A 150 -13.34 -5.42 -8.84
N SER A 151 -12.17 -6.04 -8.63
CA SER A 151 -12.08 -7.50 -8.65
C SER A 151 -12.89 -8.12 -7.50
N SER A 152 -13.64 -9.19 -7.80
CA SER A 152 -14.50 -9.84 -6.81
C SER A 152 -13.78 -10.96 -6.07
N LYS A 153 -14.13 -11.16 -4.79
CA LYS A 153 -13.74 -12.36 -4.03
C LYS A 153 -14.07 -13.65 -4.77
N GLY A 154 -13.10 -14.55 -4.81
CA GLY A 154 -13.25 -15.88 -5.40
C GLY A 154 -13.05 -15.91 -6.92
N SER A 155 -12.59 -14.80 -7.50
CA SER A 155 -12.09 -14.75 -8.87
C SER A 155 -10.83 -15.62 -9.04
N ASP A 156 -10.62 -16.08 -10.28
CA ASP A 156 -9.38 -16.70 -10.69
C ASP A 156 -8.27 -15.65 -10.79
N LEU A 157 -7.00 -16.05 -10.66
CA LEU A 157 -5.89 -15.11 -10.70
C LEU A 157 -5.68 -14.64 -12.13
N ARG A 158 -5.81 -13.34 -12.35
CA ARG A 158 -5.55 -12.74 -13.66
C ARG A 158 -4.08 -12.40 -13.81
N VAL A 159 -3.46 -12.88 -14.89
CA VAL A 159 -2.03 -12.70 -15.16
C VAL A 159 -1.84 -11.46 -16.02
N TRP A 160 -1.20 -10.45 -15.46
CA TRP A 160 -0.88 -9.20 -16.15
C TRP A 160 0.59 -9.16 -16.55
N LEU A 161 0.83 -8.74 -17.79
CA LEU A 161 2.15 -8.63 -18.38
C LEU A 161 2.48 -7.17 -18.66
N SER A 162 3.70 -6.80 -18.30
CA SER A 162 4.29 -5.52 -18.67
C SER A 162 5.20 -5.71 -19.87
N HIS A 163 5.05 -4.91 -20.91
CA HIS A 163 5.97 -4.95 -22.05
C HIS A 163 7.26 -4.13 -21.85
N ASN A 164 7.44 -3.51 -20.67
CA ASN A 164 8.64 -2.73 -20.38
C ASN A 164 9.66 -3.53 -19.59
N TYR A 165 10.73 -3.93 -20.29
CA TYR A 165 11.91 -4.51 -19.67
C TYR A 165 12.63 -3.47 -18.78
N ARG A 166 12.38 -3.55 -17.47
CA ARG A 166 13.25 -3.10 -16.36
C ARG A 166 13.60 -1.61 -16.20
N SER A 167 13.08 -0.67 -16.98
CA SER A 167 13.48 0.76 -16.80
C SER A 167 12.38 1.82 -16.80
N LYS A 168 11.13 1.48 -17.13
CA LYS A 168 10.00 2.42 -17.06
C LYS A 168 8.74 1.65 -16.66
N SER A 169 7.88 2.27 -15.87
CA SER A 169 6.49 1.80 -15.72
C SER A 169 5.88 1.57 -17.09
N SER A 170 5.25 0.41 -17.30
CA SER A 170 4.53 0.17 -18.54
C SER A 170 3.29 1.03 -18.57
N LEU A 171 3.19 1.90 -19.57
CA LEU A 171 2.00 2.69 -19.87
C LEU A 171 0.76 1.80 -20.12
N SER A 172 0.97 0.51 -20.39
CA SER A 172 -0.11 -0.45 -20.59
C SER A 172 0.26 -1.85 -20.10
N LEU A 173 -0.68 -2.50 -19.43
CA LEU A 173 -0.61 -3.89 -19.01
C LEU A 173 -1.53 -4.73 -19.88
N ILE A 174 -1.11 -5.96 -20.18
CA ILE A 174 -1.89 -6.88 -21.01
C ILE A 174 -2.15 -8.16 -20.23
N SER A 175 -3.40 -8.62 -20.24
CA SER A 175 -3.80 -9.88 -19.63
C SER A 175 -4.55 -10.72 -20.65
N ARG A 176 -4.05 -11.92 -20.92
CA ARG A 176 -4.71 -12.94 -21.73
C ARG A 176 -5.10 -14.19 -20.92
N THR A 177 -4.53 -14.33 -19.72
CA THR A 177 -4.53 -15.58 -18.98
C THR A 177 -5.20 -15.39 -17.63
N GLU A 178 -6.06 -16.34 -17.29
CA GLU A 178 -6.64 -16.48 -15.95
C GLU A 178 -6.28 -17.87 -15.42
N ILE A 179 -5.64 -17.90 -14.26
CA ILE A 179 -5.23 -19.13 -13.58
C ILE A 179 -6.32 -19.53 -12.59
N PRO A 180 -6.92 -20.71 -12.75
CA PRO A 180 -7.93 -21.20 -11.83
C PRO A 180 -7.41 -21.25 -10.40
N LYS A 181 -8.16 -20.75 -9.43
CA LYS A 181 -7.73 -20.76 -8.00
C LYS A 181 -7.40 -22.15 -7.45
N ARG A 182 -7.91 -23.21 -8.09
CA ARG A 182 -7.63 -24.62 -7.75
C ARG A 182 -6.21 -25.07 -8.14
N GLU A 183 -5.55 -24.32 -9.02
CA GLU A 183 -4.17 -24.55 -9.48
C GLU A 183 -3.16 -23.72 -8.67
N LEU A 184 -3.67 -22.94 -7.71
CA LEU A 184 -2.89 -22.16 -6.76
C LEU A 184 -2.97 -22.76 -5.37
N ASN A 185 -1.80 -22.87 -4.73
CA ASN A 185 -1.64 -23.36 -3.37
C ASN A 185 -1.06 -22.27 -2.47
N ARG A 186 -1.58 -22.14 -1.26
CA ARG A 186 -0.96 -21.32 -0.22
C ARG A 186 -0.01 -22.19 0.59
N ARG A 187 1.23 -21.73 0.77
CA ARG A 187 2.20 -22.32 1.69
C ARG A 187 2.58 -21.29 2.75
N VAL A 188 2.92 -21.80 3.94
CA VAL A 188 3.48 -21.01 5.02
C VAL A 188 4.77 -21.66 5.51
N PRO A 189 5.79 -20.87 5.87
CA PRO A 189 6.99 -21.43 6.48
C PRO A 189 6.63 -22.08 7.81
N GLN A 190 7.21 -23.24 8.08
CA GLN A 190 7.04 -23.96 9.34
C GLN A 190 8.42 -24.23 9.94
N LEU A 191 8.50 -24.21 11.27
CA LEU A 191 9.69 -24.68 11.96
C LEU A 191 9.92 -26.17 11.66
N HIS A 192 11.19 -26.57 11.71
CA HIS A 192 11.52 -27.99 11.67
C HIS A 192 10.81 -28.71 12.84
N PRO A 193 10.24 -29.91 12.63
CA PRO A 193 9.47 -30.62 13.67
C PRO A 193 10.23 -30.86 14.98
N GLU A 194 11.56 -30.90 14.93
CA GLU A 194 12.40 -31.09 16.12
C GLU A 194 12.54 -29.83 16.99
N ILE A 195 12.25 -28.65 16.45
CA ILE A 195 12.41 -27.35 17.12
C ILE A 195 11.04 -26.70 17.40
N SER A 196 9.97 -27.17 16.76
CA SER A 196 8.61 -26.61 16.93
C SER A 196 8.14 -26.59 18.37
N ASP A 197 8.52 -27.58 19.17
CA ASP A 197 8.11 -27.68 20.58
C ASP A 197 8.92 -26.76 21.51
N ALA A 198 10.04 -26.21 21.03
CA ALA A 198 10.97 -25.41 21.83
C ALA A 198 10.79 -23.90 21.62
N MET A 199 10.07 -23.47 20.58
CA MET A 199 9.96 -22.06 20.21
C MET A 199 8.59 -21.76 19.59
N ASP A 200 7.92 -20.73 20.12
CA ASP A 200 6.76 -20.14 19.48
C ASP A 200 7.21 -19.43 18.19
N TYR A 201 6.70 -19.88 17.05
CA TYR A 201 7.00 -19.30 15.75
C TYR A 201 5.75 -18.76 15.08
N ASN A 202 5.80 -17.47 14.78
CA ASN A 202 4.84 -16.81 13.91
C ASN A 202 5.51 -16.63 12.56
N HIS A 203 4.88 -17.13 11.50
CA HIS A 203 5.44 -16.97 10.16
C HIS A 203 5.54 -15.47 9.78
N ASP A 204 6.61 -15.14 9.06
CA ASP A 204 6.94 -13.80 8.57
C ASP A 204 6.39 -13.56 7.16
N HIS A 205 5.98 -14.60 6.42
CA HIS A 205 5.45 -14.47 5.07
C HIS A 205 4.50 -15.62 4.71
N HIS A 206 3.73 -15.42 3.66
CA HIS A 206 3.00 -16.45 2.92
C HIS A 206 3.70 -16.72 1.59
N VAL A 207 3.44 -17.87 0.99
CA VAL A 207 3.86 -18.16 -0.38
C VAL A 207 2.63 -18.57 -1.19
N LEU A 208 2.37 -17.86 -2.27
CA LEU A 208 1.41 -18.30 -3.29
C LEU A 208 2.19 -19.12 -4.32
N GLU A 209 1.79 -20.37 -4.48
CA GLU A 209 2.47 -21.37 -5.28
C GLU A 209 1.59 -21.77 -6.47
N TYR A 210 2.10 -21.58 -7.68
CA TYR A 210 1.49 -22.08 -8.91
C TYR A 210 2.21 -23.36 -9.36
N GLU A 211 1.48 -24.47 -9.43
CA GLU A 211 1.99 -25.75 -9.90
C GLU A 211 1.73 -25.90 -11.41
N GLY A 212 2.65 -25.34 -12.21
CA GLY A 212 2.65 -25.53 -13.66
C GLY A 212 3.03 -26.96 -14.06
N ARG A 213 2.91 -27.27 -15.36
CA ARG A 213 3.19 -28.62 -15.90
C ARG A 213 4.61 -29.14 -15.60
N ASP A 214 5.61 -28.28 -15.73
CA ASP A 214 7.03 -28.67 -15.70
C ASP A 214 7.83 -28.04 -14.54
N SER A 215 7.29 -27.04 -13.86
CA SER A 215 7.95 -26.39 -12.72
C SER A 215 6.95 -25.61 -11.86
N THR A 216 7.35 -25.39 -10.61
CA THR A 216 6.58 -24.63 -9.64
C THR A 216 7.07 -23.18 -9.59
N VAL A 217 6.14 -22.23 -9.74
CA VAL A 217 6.39 -20.79 -9.59
C VAL A 217 5.88 -20.35 -8.22
N ARG A 218 6.61 -19.47 -7.54
CA ARG A 218 6.29 -19.06 -6.17
C ARG A 218 6.39 -17.55 -6.02
N LEU A 219 5.36 -16.94 -5.43
CA LEU A 219 5.35 -15.56 -4.99
C LEU A 219 5.45 -15.53 -3.47
N ARG A 220 6.52 -14.94 -2.93
CA ARG A 220 6.63 -14.62 -1.50
C ARG A 220 5.79 -13.37 -1.22
N ILE A 221 4.87 -13.48 -0.27
CA ILE A 221 4.04 -12.38 0.21
C ILE A 221 4.41 -12.12 1.66
N ASP A 222 5.29 -11.16 1.86
CA ASP A 222 5.70 -10.66 3.16
C ASP A 222 4.88 -9.41 3.52
N PRO A 223 5.13 -8.80 4.69
CA PRO A 223 4.37 -7.64 5.15
C PRO A 223 4.40 -6.49 4.12
N ASP A 224 5.56 -6.21 3.53
CA ASP A 224 5.78 -5.11 2.59
C ASP A 224 4.98 -5.29 1.27
N LEU A 225 5.01 -6.49 0.69
CA LEU A 225 4.17 -6.79 -0.49
C LEU A 225 2.67 -6.77 -0.12
N SER A 226 2.30 -7.27 1.06
CA SER A 226 0.90 -7.23 1.51
C SER A 226 0.39 -5.80 1.71
N GLU A 227 1.25 -4.89 2.18
CA GLU A 227 0.97 -3.46 2.29
C GLU A 227 0.74 -2.85 0.91
N THR A 228 1.65 -3.12 -0.04
CA THR A 228 1.55 -2.61 -1.41
C THR A 228 0.28 -3.10 -2.12
N LEU A 229 -0.08 -4.36 -1.94
CA LEU A 229 -1.34 -4.92 -2.43
C LEU A 229 -2.57 -4.32 -1.74
N GLY A 230 -2.49 -4.02 -0.44
CA GLY A 230 -3.57 -3.39 0.33
C GLY A 230 -3.79 -1.91 0.02
N ALA A 231 -2.74 -1.22 -0.44
CA ALA A 231 -2.72 0.20 -0.76
C ALA A 231 -3.74 0.58 -1.85
N LEU A 232 -4.24 -0.38 -2.63
CA LEU A 232 -5.06 -0.14 -3.82
C LEU A 232 -6.55 -0.10 -3.63
N ASN A 233 -7.03 -0.57 -2.49
CA ASN A 233 -8.34 -0.10 -2.03
C ASN A 233 -8.34 1.44 -1.89
N GLY A 234 -7.16 2.07 -1.75
CA GLY A 234 -6.88 3.49 -1.54
C GLY A 234 -6.96 4.44 -2.73
N ASN A 235 -7.08 3.98 -3.98
CA ASN A 235 -6.86 4.81 -5.19
C ASN A 235 -5.50 5.55 -5.20
N ILE A 236 -4.43 4.93 -4.69
CA ILE A 236 -3.10 5.54 -4.70
C ILE A 236 -2.62 5.70 -6.15
N PRO A 237 -2.21 6.93 -6.57
CA PRO A 237 -1.63 7.17 -7.88
C PRO A 237 -0.47 6.21 -8.15
N TYR A 238 -0.44 5.66 -9.37
CA TYR A 238 0.55 4.67 -9.78
C TYR A 238 2.01 5.13 -9.54
N ILE A 239 2.28 6.44 -9.63
CA ILE A 239 3.60 7.05 -9.36
C ILE A 239 4.11 6.91 -7.91
N LEU A 240 3.21 6.73 -6.93
CA LEU A 240 3.56 6.62 -5.50
C LEU A 240 3.71 5.16 -5.04
N ARG A 241 3.59 4.19 -5.95
CA ARG A 241 3.68 2.76 -5.64
C ARG A 241 5.14 2.31 -5.55
N GLY A 242 5.41 1.40 -4.61
CA GLY A 242 6.71 0.74 -4.47
C GLY A 242 7.05 -0.04 -5.74
N ARG A 243 8.21 0.27 -6.33
CA ARG A 243 8.62 -0.32 -7.63
C ARG A 243 9.16 -1.73 -7.49
N GLU A 244 9.71 -2.09 -6.33
CA GLU A 244 10.34 -3.39 -6.11
C GLU A 244 9.27 -4.48 -5.95
N GLU A 245 8.21 -4.19 -5.19
CA GLU A 245 7.09 -5.10 -4.93
C GLU A 245 6.26 -5.34 -6.19
N GLU A 246 6.00 -4.30 -6.97
CA GLU A 246 5.34 -4.43 -8.28
C GLU A 246 6.18 -5.27 -9.25
N GLN A 247 7.50 -5.02 -9.29
CA GLN A 247 8.39 -5.81 -10.14
C GLN A 247 8.36 -7.28 -9.75
N GLN A 248 8.37 -7.60 -8.45
CA GLN A 248 8.25 -8.98 -7.99
C GLN A 248 6.94 -9.64 -8.44
N LEU A 249 5.83 -8.88 -8.42
CA LEU A 249 4.52 -9.35 -8.86
C LEU A 249 4.49 -9.60 -10.37
N LEU A 250 5.04 -8.67 -11.16
CA LEU A 250 5.13 -8.80 -12.62
C LEU A 250 6.07 -9.94 -13.03
N GLU A 251 7.22 -10.11 -12.37
CA GLU A 251 8.13 -11.24 -12.63
C GLU A 251 7.42 -12.57 -12.34
N PHE A 252 6.63 -12.65 -11.26
CA PHE A 252 5.81 -13.83 -10.98
C PHE A 252 4.77 -14.10 -12.09
N MET A 253 4.11 -13.07 -12.60
CA MET A 253 3.12 -13.18 -13.66
C MET A 253 3.74 -13.56 -15.02
N GLU A 254 4.87 -12.97 -15.38
CA GLU A 254 5.63 -13.29 -16.58
C GLU A 254 6.08 -14.76 -16.57
N GLU A 255 6.56 -15.24 -15.42
CA GLU A 255 6.93 -16.64 -15.25
C GLU A 255 5.71 -17.58 -15.41
N ILE A 256 4.54 -17.22 -14.87
CA ILE A 256 3.32 -18.00 -15.11
C ILE A 256 2.99 -18.03 -16.60
N GLU A 257 2.94 -16.87 -17.26
CA GLU A 257 2.56 -16.77 -18.67
C GLU A 257 3.50 -17.57 -19.58
N TYR A 258 4.81 -17.51 -19.33
CA TYR A 258 5.80 -18.25 -20.12
C TYR A 258 5.56 -19.77 -20.12
N ARG A 259 4.84 -20.28 -19.12
CA ARG A 259 4.55 -21.71 -18.95
C ARG A 259 3.16 -22.10 -19.46
N GLU A 260 2.30 -21.14 -19.74
CA GLU A 260 0.98 -21.38 -20.31
C GLU A 260 1.06 -21.57 -21.83
N SER A 261 0.13 -22.37 -22.35
CA SER A 261 0.01 -22.61 -23.80
C SER A 261 -1.34 -22.11 -24.28
N HIS A 262 -1.35 -21.22 -25.25
CA HIS A 262 -2.58 -20.60 -25.76
C HIS A 262 -2.92 -21.06 -27.17
N ASP A 263 -4.21 -21.02 -27.50
CA ASP A 263 -4.72 -21.20 -28.85
C ASP A 263 -4.45 -19.91 -29.65
N GLU A 264 -3.88 -19.97 -30.86
CA GLU A 264 -3.57 -18.77 -31.65
C GLU A 264 -4.84 -18.13 -32.25
N ASP A 265 -5.91 -18.91 -32.45
CA ASP A 265 -7.07 -18.51 -33.24
C ASP A 265 -8.22 -17.93 -32.40
N TYR A 266 -8.20 -18.16 -31.08
CA TYR A 266 -9.26 -17.78 -30.15
C TYR A 266 -8.71 -17.20 -28.85
N GLY A 267 -9.34 -16.13 -28.36
CA GLY A 267 -9.04 -15.62 -27.02
C GLY A 267 -9.62 -14.25 -26.72
N THR A 268 -9.61 -13.91 -25.44
CA THR A 268 -9.91 -12.56 -24.95
C THR A 268 -8.64 -11.97 -24.37
N VAL A 269 -8.32 -10.75 -24.78
CA VAL A 269 -7.17 -9.98 -24.31
C VAL A 269 -7.70 -8.72 -23.63
N HIS A 270 -7.30 -8.52 -22.40
CA HIS A 270 -7.55 -7.32 -21.62
C HIS A 270 -6.32 -6.41 -21.74
N ILE A 271 -6.54 -5.14 -22.10
CA ILE A 271 -5.50 -4.13 -22.19
C ILE A 271 -5.89 -3.03 -21.20
N MET A 272 -5.01 -2.76 -20.25
CA MET A 272 -5.22 -1.76 -19.21
C MET A 272 -4.21 -0.64 -19.41
N ASP A 273 -4.70 0.60 -19.53
CA ASP A 273 -3.87 1.79 -19.49
C ASP A 273 -3.58 2.13 -18.01
N THR A 274 -2.31 2.16 -17.63
CA THR A 274 -1.91 2.37 -16.22
C THR A 274 -1.99 3.83 -15.79
N GLU A 275 -2.01 4.79 -16.72
CA GLU A 275 -2.12 6.21 -16.43
C GLU A 275 -3.57 6.62 -16.22
N THR A 276 -4.46 6.12 -17.08
CA THR A 276 -5.89 6.48 -17.07
C THR A 276 -6.75 5.48 -16.28
N GLY A 277 -6.27 4.25 -16.10
CA GLY A 277 -7.04 3.14 -15.51
C GLY A 277 -8.09 2.56 -16.45
N GLU A 278 -8.14 3.00 -17.71
CA GLU A 278 -9.12 2.51 -18.69
C GLU A 278 -8.83 1.06 -19.11
N LEU A 279 -9.89 0.28 -19.27
CA LEU A 279 -9.81 -1.13 -19.66
C LEU A 279 -10.44 -1.33 -21.05
N GLU A 280 -9.62 -1.79 -21.98
CA GLU A 280 -10.04 -2.23 -23.30
C GLU A 280 -10.06 -3.75 -23.37
N ILE A 281 -11.16 -4.30 -23.90
CA ILE A 281 -11.34 -5.75 -24.05
C ILE A 281 -11.35 -6.07 -25.54
N LEU A 282 -10.37 -6.85 -25.98
CA LEU A 282 -10.22 -7.34 -27.33
C LEU A 282 -10.62 -8.82 -27.36
N THR A 283 -11.64 -9.16 -28.15
CA THR A 283 -12.00 -10.56 -28.43
C THR A 283 -11.52 -10.94 -29.81
N VAL A 284 -10.72 -12.00 -29.88
CA VAL A 284 -10.19 -12.61 -31.11
C VAL A 284 -10.98 -13.88 -31.42
N ASN A 285 -11.59 -13.91 -32.59
CA ASN A 285 -12.29 -15.08 -33.13
C ASN A 285 -11.95 -15.24 -34.61
N ASP A 286 -11.03 -16.14 -34.95
CA ASP A 286 -10.76 -16.55 -36.35
C ASP A 286 -10.50 -15.33 -37.26
N ASP A 287 -9.43 -14.58 -36.94
CA ASP A 287 -9.01 -13.31 -37.58
C ASP A 287 -10.00 -12.13 -37.48
N ARG A 288 -11.09 -12.26 -36.70
CA ARG A 288 -12.01 -11.15 -36.42
C ARG A 288 -11.75 -10.57 -35.03
N TYR A 289 -11.52 -9.27 -35.01
CA TYR A 289 -11.27 -8.49 -33.80
C TYR A 289 -12.53 -7.71 -33.44
N GLN A 290 -13.03 -7.91 -32.23
CA GLN A 290 -14.08 -7.07 -31.63
C GLN A 290 -13.49 -6.37 -30.41
N MET A 291 -13.71 -5.07 -30.32
CA MET A 291 -13.15 -4.21 -29.27
C MET A 291 -14.29 -3.55 -28.51
N GLU A 292 -14.29 -3.74 -27.20
CA GLU A 292 -15.23 -3.11 -26.27
C GLU A 292 -14.43 -2.31 -25.24
N ARG A 293 -14.87 -1.07 -24.94
CA ARG A 293 -14.23 -0.18 -23.96
C ARG A 293 -15.09 -0.13 -22.71
N ARG A 294 -14.47 -0.32 -21.54
CA ARG A 294 -15.15 -0.33 -20.25
C ARG A 294 -14.58 0.72 -19.30
#